data_AF-A0A525DD52-F1
#
_entry.id   AF-A0A525DD52-F1
#
_cell.length_a   1.000
_cell.length_b   1.000
_cell.length_c   1.000
_cell.angle_alpha   90.00
_cell.angle_beta   90.00
_cell.angle_gamma   90.00
#
_symmetry.space_group_name_H-M   'P 1'
#
loop_
_entity.id
_entity.type
_entity.pdbx_description
1 polymer ?
#
loop_
_entity_poly.entity_id
_entity_poly.type
_entity_poly.pdbx_seq_one_letter_code
_entity_poly.pdbx_strand_id
1 'polypeptide(L)'
;FKEDCPDLRNTKVIDIIDELHSFGVDVIIHDPVADRNEAKSHYGLDFCKWEDLKELDALLIAVPHKEFRSKPVSEFTGMLTSNGCLIDVKSMLDIEQTKALCSKGGVSYWRL
;
A
#
# COMPACT_ATOMS: atom_id res chain seq x y z
N PHE A 1 12.56 -5.80 -1.33
CA PHE A 1 11.66 -6.28 -2.40
C PHE A 1 11.89 -5.46 -3.68
N LYS A 2 11.75 -6.10 -4.84
CA LYS A 2 12.15 -5.56 -6.14
C LYS A 2 10.94 -4.92 -6.83
N GLU A 3 11.09 -3.68 -7.27
CA GLU A 3 10.07 -3.00 -8.05
C GLU A 3 9.87 -3.70 -9.39
N ASP A 4 8.61 -3.72 -9.86
CA ASP A 4 8.20 -4.28 -11.16
C ASP A 4 8.65 -5.74 -11.39
N CYS A 5 8.66 -6.55 -10.33
CA CYS A 5 9.02 -7.96 -10.38
C CYS A 5 7.94 -8.83 -9.73
N PRO A 6 7.45 -9.90 -10.40
CA PRO A 6 6.39 -10.75 -9.87
C PRO A 6 6.86 -11.70 -8.76
N ASP A 7 8.18 -11.91 -8.64
CA ASP A 7 8.78 -12.87 -7.71
C ASP A 7 8.67 -12.39 -6.27
N LEU A 8 7.89 -13.13 -5.48
CA LEU A 8 7.65 -12.84 -4.07
C LEU A 8 8.62 -13.53 -3.12
N ARG A 9 9.48 -14.43 -3.61
CA ARG A 9 10.35 -15.24 -2.76
C ARG A 9 11.32 -14.31 -2.04
N ASN A 10 11.27 -14.33 -0.70
CA ASN A 10 12.04 -13.47 0.21
C ASN A 10 11.59 -11.99 0.22
N THR A 11 10.34 -11.70 -0.15
CA THR A 11 9.79 -10.37 0.08
C THR A 11 9.85 -10.00 1.56
N LYS A 12 10.16 -8.73 1.84
CA LYS A 12 10.11 -8.15 3.19
C LYS A 12 8.78 -7.50 3.51
N VAL A 13 7.86 -7.50 2.55
CA VAL A 13 6.48 -7.06 2.76
C VAL A 13 5.74 -8.04 3.68
N ILE A 14 6.11 -9.33 3.67
CA ILE A 14 5.51 -10.31 4.59
C ILE A 14 5.77 -9.96 6.05
N ASP A 15 6.99 -9.53 6.38
CA ASP A 15 7.36 -9.09 7.73
C ASP A 15 6.45 -7.92 8.20
N ILE A 16 6.05 -7.02 7.29
CA ILE A 16 5.13 -5.91 7.58
C ILE A 16 3.71 -6.42 7.82
N ILE A 17 3.23 -7.33 6.98
CA ILE A 17 1.89 -7.92 7.07
C ILE A 17 1.75 -8.69 8.39
N ASP A 18 2.73 -9.53 8.73
CA ASP A 18 2.72 -10.35 9.94
C ASP A 18 2.73 -9.48 11.20
N GLU A 19 3.51 -8.39 11.21
CA GLU A 19 3.54 -7.44 12.32
C GLU A 19 2.19 -6.74 12.49
N LEU A 20 1.56 -6.27 11.40
CA LEU A 20 0.23 -5.66 11.44
C LEU A 20 -0.84 -6.64 11.96
N HIS A 21 -0.81 -7.89 11.48
CA HIS A 21 -1.69 -8.94 12.01
C HIS A 21 -1.45 -9.20 13.51
N SER A 22 -0.21 -9.12 13.98
CA SER A 22 0.12 -9.30 15.40
C SER A 22 -0.51 -8.22 16.30
N PHE A 23 -0.76 -7.02 15.75
CA PHE A 23 -1.49 -5.94 16.41
C PHE A 23 -3.01 -6.04 16.24
N GLY A 24 -3.51 -7.08 15.55
CA GLY A 24 -4.94 -7.27 15.29
C GLY A 24 -5.50 -6.36 14.19
N VAL A 25 -4.64 -5.85 13.30
CA VAL A 25 -5.07 -5.06 12.14
C VAL A 25 -5.59 -5.98 11.05
N ASP A 26 -6.76 -5.66 10.50
CA ASP A 26 -7.27 -6.31 9.30
C ASP A 26 -6.51 -5.81 8.06
N VAL A 27 -5.75 -6.69 7.41
CA VAL A 27 -4.92 -6.33 6.25
C VAL A 27 -5.54 -6.87 4.96
N ILE A 28 -5.78 -5.97 4.02
CA ILE A 28 -6.02 -6.32 2.61
C ILE A 28 -4.81 -5.92 1.77
N ILE A 29 -4.51 -6.73 0.75
CA ILE A 29 -3.29 -6.60 -0.03
C ILE A 29 -3.65 -6.37 -1.49
N HIS A 30 -3.02 -5.38 -2.11
CA HIS A 30 -3.08 -5.19 -3.54
C HIS A 30 -1.66 -5.08 -4.10
N ASP A 31 -1.35 -5.94 -5.07
CA ASP A 31 -0.13 -5.88 -5.85
C ASP A 31 -0.49 -6.23 -7.32
N PRO A 32 -0.31 -5.30 -8.27
CA PRO A 32 -0.63 -5.54 -9.68
C PRO A 32 0.43 -6.39 -10.39
N VAL A 33 1.61 -6.57 -9.81
CA VAL A 33 2.75 -7.24 -10.44
C VAL A 33 2.97 -8.64 -9.87
N ALA A 34 2.63 -8.88 -8.60
CA ALA A 34 2.81 -10.16 -7.93
C ALA A 34 2.22 -11.37 -8.70
N ASP A 35 2.95 -12.48 -8.71
CA ASP A 35 2.37 -13.77 -9.11
C ASP A 35 1.43 -14.28 -8.01
N ARG A 36 0.13 -14.29 -8.32
CA ARG A 36 -0.92 -14.68 -7.37
C ARG A 36 -0.83 -16.15 -6.95
N ASN A 37 -0.37 -17.04 -7.83
CA ASN A 37 -0.23 -18.47 -7.50
C ASN A 37 0.95 -18.69 -6.56
N GLU A 38 2.08 -18.02 -6.81
CA GLU A 38 3.23 -18.07 -5.91
C GLU A 38 2.88 -17.46 -4.54
N ALA A 39 2.22 -16.31 -4.51
CA ALA A 39 1.80 -15.69 -3.25
C ALA A 39 0.93 -16.60 -2.39
N LYS A 40 -0.06 -17.27 -3.02
CA LYS A 40 -0.96 -18.17 -2.31
C LYS A 40 -0.25 -19.41 -1.80
N SER A 41 0.60 -20.01 -2.63
CA SER A 41 1.32 -21.25 -2.29
C SER A 41 2.44 -21.05 -1.26
N HIS A 42 3.17 -19.93 -1.31
CA HIS A 42 4.29 -19.66 -0.42
C HIS A 42 3.89 -18.94 0.87
N TYR A 43 2.92 -18.04 0.81
CA TYR A 43 2.58 -17.13 1.90
C TYR A 43 1.10 -17.17 2.30
N GLY A 44 0.26 -17.95 1.61
CA GLY A 44 -1.17 -18.01 1.88
C GLY A 44 -1.94 -16.73 1.54
N LEU A 45 -1.29 -15.75 0.90
CA LEU A 45 -1.84 -14.42 0.67
C LEU A 45 -2.90 -14.42 -0.44
N ASP A 46 -3.92 -13.59 -0.25
CA ASP A 46 -4.90 -13.22 -1.25
C ASP A 46 -4.77 -11.73 -1.57
N PHE A 47 -5.11 -11.35 -2.81
CA PHE A 47 -5.03 -9.96 -3.25
C PHE A 47 -6.39 -9.43 -3.70
N CYS A 48 -6.77 -8.28 -3.16
CA CYS A 48 -7.91 -7.51 -3.63
C CYS A 48 -7.57 -6.76 -4.93
N LYS A 49 -8.61 -6.23 -5.58
CA LYS A 49 -8.45 -5.33 -6.72
C LYS A 49 -8.16 -3.92 -6.25
N TRP A 50 -7.69 -3.07 -7.16
CA TRP A 50 -7.45 -1.66 -6.88
C TRP A 50 -8.74 -0.96 -6.42
N GLU A 51 -9.88 -1.32 -7.03
CA GLU A 51 -11.19 -0.71 -6.74
C GLU A 51 -11.79 -1.14 -5.40
N ASP A 52 -11.24 -2.19 -4.79
CA ASP A 52 -11.66 -2.67 -3.47
C ASP A 52 -11.01 -1.84 -2.35
N LEU A 53 -9.96 -1.06 -2.65
CA LEU A 53 -9.27 -0.19 -1.71
C LEU A 53 -10.10 1.09 -1.47
N LYS A 54 -10.96 1.05 -0.45
CA LYS A 54 -11.83 2.18 -0.06
C LYS A 54 -12.10 2.13 1.43
N GLU A 55 -12.41 3.29 1.99
CA GLU A 55 -12.73 3.45 3.42
C GLU A 55 -11.64 2.86 4.34
N LEU A 56 -10.38 3.07 3.97
CA LEU A 56 -9.23 2.55 4.70
C LEU A 56 -8.85 3.45 5.88
N ASP A 57 -8.56 2.87 7.04
CA ASP A 57 -7.95 3.60 8.16
C ASP A 57 -6.46 3.88 7.91
N ALA A 58 -5.78 3.04 7.14
CA ALA A 58 -4.41 3.26 6.71
C ALA A 58 -4.15 2.67 5.32
N LEU A 59 -3.28 3.34 4.55
CA LEU A 59 -2.80 2.89 3.25
C LEU A 59 -1.27 2.90 3.27
N LEU A 60 -0.66 1.73 3.13
CA LEU A 60 0.78 1.55 3.14
C LEU A 60 1.30 1.19 1.75
N ILE A 61 2.11 2.07 1.17
CA ILE A 61 2.78 1.85 -0.10
C ILE A 61 4.15 1.22 0.17
N ALA A 62 4.20 -0.11 0.19
CA ALA A 62 5.42 -0.85 0.51
C ALA A 62 6.41 -0.90 -0.66
N VAL A 63 5.90 -0.94 -1.90
CA VAL A 63 6.69 -1.16 -3.11
C VAL A 63 6.22 -0.22 -4.21
N PRO A 64 7.09 0.65 -4.75
CA PRO A 64 6.68 1.69 -5.68
C PRO A 64 6.75 1.20 -7.14
N HIS A 65 5.84 0.30 -7.49
CA HIS A 65 5.65 -0.19 -8.86
C HIS A 65 5.33 0.95 -9.84
N LYS A 66 5.70 0.78 -11.11
CA LYS A 66 5.40 1.74 -12.19
C LYS A 66 3.91 2.07 -12.29
N GLU A 67 3.05 1.07 -12.08
CA GLU A 67 1.61 1.28 -12.11
C GLU A 67 1.18 2.33 -11.07
N PHE A 68 1.67 2.22 -9.83
CA PHE A 68 1.39 3.20 -8.79
C PHE A 68 2.00 4.57 -9.09
N ARG A 69 3.22 4.62 -9.64
CA ARG A 69 3.86 5.89 -10.04
C ARG A 69 3.10 6.63 -11.14
N SER A 70 2.30 5.92 -11.93
CA SER A 70 1.48 6.52 -13.00
C SER A 70 0.16 7.11 -12.50
N LYS A 71 -0.21 6.85 -11.24
CA LYS A 71 -1.47 7.31 -10.65
C LYS A 71 -1.30 8.67 -9.97
N PRO A 72 -2.32 9.55 -10.03
CA PRO A 72 -2.30 10.80 -9.29
C PRO A 72 -2.39 10.54 -7.79
N VAL A 73 -1.74 11.39 -6.99
CA VAL A 73 -1.75 11.30 -5.51
C VAL A 73 -3.17 11.28 -4.94
N SER A 74 -4.11 11.96 -5.60
CA SER A 74 -5.52 12.00 -5.21
C SER A 74 -6.20 10.63 -5.17
N GLU A 75 -5.77 9.67 -6.01
CA GLU A 75 -6.30 8.31 -5.95
C GLU A 75 -5.95 7.64 -4.63
N PHE A 76 -4.69 7.72 -4.18
CA PHE A 76 -4.25 7.14 -2.91
C PHE A 76 -4.95 7.78 -1.72
N THR A 77 -5.00 9.12 -1.67
CA THR A 77 -5.65 9.83 -0.56
C THR A 77 -7.16 9.62 -0.55
N GLY A 78 -7.78 9.36 -1.72
CA GLY A 78 -9.22 9.12 -1.84
C GLY A 78 -9.67 7.75 -1.33
N MET A 79 -8.74 6.82 -1.09
CA MET A 79 -9.05 5.51 -0.52
C MET A 79 -9.24 5.55 1.00
N LEU A 80 -8.75 6.61 1.65
CA LEU A 80 -8.69 6.71 3.11
C LEU A 80 -9.96 7.35 3.67
N THR A 81 -10.33 6.93 4.89
CA THR A 81 -11.35 7.62 5.70
C THR A 81 -10.83 8.97 6.20
N SER A 82 -11.73 9.82 6.69
CA SER A 82 -11.32 11.00 7.47
C SER A 82 -10.58 10.53 8.73
N ASN A 83 -9.39 11.09 8.99
CA ASN A 83 -8.42 10.65 10.00
C ASN A 83 -7.58 9.42 9.63
N GLY A 84 -7.67 8.93 8.40
CA GLY A 84 -6.81 7.85 7.93
C GLY A 84 -5.33 8.23 7.85
N CYS A 85 -4.46 7.25 7.64
CA CYS A 85 -3.01 7.44 7.53
C CYS A 85 -2.46 6.93 6.19
N LEU A 86 -1.79 7.81 5.43
CA LEU A 86 -1.02 7.44 4.24
C LEU A 86 0.45 7.24 4.61
N ILE A 87 0.99 6.05 4.34
CA ILE A 87 2.35 5.64 4.67
C ILE A 87 3.09 5.31 3.36
N ASP A 88 4.05 6.13 2.98
CA ASP A 88 4.86 5.97 1.77
C ASP A 88 6.29 5.53 2.13
N VAL A 89 6.48 4.22 2.28
CA VAL A 89 7.72 3.62 2.83
C VAL A 89 8.94 3.95 1.98
N LYS A 90 8.77 3.99 0.66
CA LYS A 90 9.86 4.23 -0.30
C LYS A 90 9.79 5.61 -0.94
N SER A 91 9.06 6.54 -0.34
CA SER A 91 9.15 7.94 -0.72
C SER A 91 8.75 8.18 -2.19
N MET A 92 7.79 7.40 -2.70
CA MET A 92 7.32 7.38 -4.09
C MET A 92 6.56 8.64 -4.51
N LEU A 93 5.72 9.17 -3.63
CA LEU A 93 4.79 10.24 -3.94
C LEU A 93 5.45 11.61 -3.85
N ASP A 94 4.93 12.56 -4.65
CA ASP A 94 5.33 13.97 -4.55
C ASP A 94 4.96 14.54 -3.18
N ILE A 95 5.96 15.06 -2.46
CA ILE A 95 5.81 15.42 -1.05
C ILE A 95 4.84 16.60 -0.84
N GLU A 96 4.92 17.63 -1.68
CA GLU A 96 4.13 18.85 -1.51
C GLU A 96 2.67 18.60 -1.89
N GLN A 97 2.44 17.91 -3.01
CA GLN A 97 1.11 17.50 -3.43
C GLN A 97 0.46 16.57 -2.40
N THR A 98 1.22 15.61 -1.87
CA THR A 98 0.70 14.66 -0.87
C THR A 98 0.33 15.34 0.44
N LYS A 99 1.18 16.21 0.97
CA LYS A 99 0.87 17.00 2.18
C LYS A 99 -0.37 17.87 1.99
N ALA A 100 -0.49 18.54 0.85
CA ALA A 100 -1.64 19.40 0.57
C ALA A 100 -2.96 18.61 0.52
N LEU A 101 -2.97 17.46 -0.15
CA LEU A 101 -4.16 16.60 -0.25
C LEU A 101 -4.51 15.94 1.09
N CYS A 102 -3.51 15.42 1.81
CA CYS A 102 -3.72 14.79 3.11
C CYS A 102 -4.28 15.81 4.13
N SER A 103 -3.72 17.03 4.18
CA SER A 103 -4.22 18.10 5.06
C SER A 103 -5.67 18.46 4.77
N LYS A 104 -6.07 18.48 3.49
CA LYS A 104 -7.46 18.75 3.07
C LYS A 104 -8.42 17.61 3.45
N GLY A 105 -7.95 16.37 3.41
CA GLY A 105 -8.73 15.17 3.73
C GLY A 105 -8.77 14.82 5.23
N GLY A 106 -8.05 15.56 6.08
CA GLY A 106 -7.85 15.17 7.48
C GLY A 106 -7.05 13.87 7.62
N VAL A 107 -6.17 13.57 6.66
CA VAL A 107 -5.35 12.37 6.61
C VAL A 107 -3.95 12.69 7.15
N SER A 108 -3.39 11.79 7.94
CA SER A 108 -1.98 11.84 8.35
C SER A 108 -1.08 11.32 7.23
N TYR A 109 0.08 11.93 7.02
CA TYR A 109 1.05 11.47 6.01
C TYR A 109 2.40 11.19 6.66
N TRP A 110 2.95 9.99 6.39
CA TRP A 110 4.26 9.56 6.85
C TRP A 110 5.07 8.96 5.68
N ARG A 111 6.38 9.19 5.69
CA ARG A 111 7.36 8.60 4.74
C ARG A 111 8.71 8.46 5.41
N LEU A 112 9.56 7.55 4.90
CA LEU A 112 11.00 7.47 5.23
C LEU A 112 11.81 8.50 4.46
#